data_AF-A0A1B0GPX6-F1
#
_entry.id   AF-A0A1B0GPX6-F1
#
_cell.length_a   1.000
_cell.length_b   1.000
_cell.length_c   1.000
_cell.angle_alpha   90.00
_cell.angle_beta   90.00
_cell.angle_gamma   90.00
#
_symmetry.space_group_name_H-M   'P 1'
#
loop_
_entity.id
_entity.type
_entity.pdbx_description
1 polymer ?
#
loop_
_entity_poly.entity_id
_entity_poly.type
_entity_poly.pdbx_seq_one_letter_code
_entity_poly.pdbx_strand_id
1 'polypeptide(L)'
;MTGFTANVTRYNGVELSGFDENGARKTVKLNGWNARIAQHEMDHLEGTIFVDVMDRKTLQLNCWEMINAREGRVELRYYSK
;
A
#
# COMPACT_ATOMS: atom_id res chain seq x y z
N MET A 1 0.36 -6.59 0.36
CA MET A 1 1.03 -7.68 -0.39
C MET A 1 2.51 -7.68 -0.04
N THR A 2 3.07 -8.81 0.35
CA THR A 2 4.46 -8.87 0.82
C THR A 2 5.42 -9.07 -0.35
N GLY A 3 6.55 -8.37 -0.35
CA GLY A 3 7.63 -8.54 -1.32
C GLY A 3 7.50 -7.71 -2.60
N PHE A 4 6.35 -7.12 -2.88
CA PHE A 4 6.13 -6.29 -4.08
C PHE A 4 5.90 -4.83 -3.73
N THR A 5 6.40 -3.95 -4.58
CA THR A 5 6.15 -2.51 -4.54
C THR A 5 5.84 -2.00 -5.94
N ALA A 6 5.10 -0.90 -6.00
CA ALA A 6 4.83 -0.17 -7.24
C ALA A 6 4.42 1.27 -6.92
N ASN A 7 4.57 2.16 -7.90
CA ASN A 7 4.08 3.52 -7.81
C ASN A 7 2.57 3.53 -8.03
N VAL A 8 1.89 4.31 -7.19
CA VAL A 8 0.44 4.56 -7.28
C VAL A 8 0.24 6.05 -7.12
N THR A 9 -0.40 6.68 -8.10
CA THR A 9 -0.77 8.10 -8.02
C THR A 9 -1.88 8.27 -7.00
N ARG A 10 -1.74 9.26 -6.12
CA ARG A 10 -2.67 9.54 -5.02
C ARG A 10 -2.87 11.03 -4.87
N TYR A 11 -4.02 11.43 -4.32
CA TYR A 11 -4.25 12.81 -3.94
C TYR A 11 -3.31 13.22 -2.80
N ASN A 12 -2.74 14.42 -2.90
CA ASN A 12 -1.84 14.94 -1.87
C ASN A 12 -2.57 15.33 -0.57
N GLY A 13 -3.88 15.54 -0.63
CA GLY A 13 -4.72 15.84 0.53
C GLY A 13 -6.12 15.26 0.37
N VAL A 14 -6.70 14.82 1.48
CA VAL A 14 -8.05 14.24 1.56
C VAL A 14 -8.76 14.71 2.82
N GLU A 15 -10.09 14.75 2.77
CA GLU A 15 -10.95 14.89 3.95
C GLU A 15 -11.73 13.58 4.12
N LEU A 16 -11.64 12.97 5.30
CA LEU A 16 -12.35 11.75 5.65
C LEU A 16 -13.44 12.09 6.66
N SER A 17 -14.62 11.51 6.49
CA SER A 17 -15.71 11.57 7.47
C SER A 17 -16.10 10.17 7.89
N GLY A 18 -16.29 9.95 9.18
CA GLY A 18 -16.64 8.64 9.72
C GLY A 18 -17.04 8.71 11.19
N PHE A 19 -16.94 7.57 11.85
CA PHE A 19 -17.18 7.44 13.28
C PHE A 19 -15.90 6.95 13.97
N ASP A 20 -15.70 7.37 15.20
CA ASP A 20 -14.64 6.83 16.05
C ASP A 20 -15.07 5.53 16.75
N GLU A 21 -14.20 5.00 17.61
CA GLU A 21 -14.44 3.76 18.35
C GLU A 21 -15.65 3.82 19.30
N ASN A 22 -16.13 5.02 19.63
CA ASN A 22 -17.31 5.24 20.48
C ASN A 22 -18.57 5.55 19.66
N GLY A 23 -18.49 5.52 18.32
CA GLY A 23 -19.60 5.86 17.44
C GLY A 23 -19.85 7.36 17.29
N ALA A 24 -18.93 8.23 17.72
CA ALA A 24 -19.07 9.68 17.55
C ALA A 24 -18.60 10.10 16.14
N ARG A 25 -19.38 10.95 15.47
CA ARG A 25 -19.04 11.44 14.13
C ARG A 25 -17.79 12.32 14.18
N LYS A 26 -16.81 12.04 13.32
CA LYS A 26 -15.59 12.84 13.16
C LYS A 26 -15.28 13.09 11.69
N THR A 27 -14.65 14.22 11.44
CA THR A 27 -14.07 14.58 10.15
C THR A 27 -12.60 14.93 10.34
N VAL A 28 -11.73 14.40 9.48
CA VAL A 28 -10.27 14.58 9.57
C VAL A 28 -9.73 14.97 8.21
N LYS A 29 -8.93 16.04 8.17
CA LYS A 29 -8.16 16.45 6.98
C LYS A 29 -6.74 15.89 7.09
N LEU A 30 -6.30 15.17 6.06
CA LEU A 30 -4.97 14.57 5.98
C LEU A 30 -4.25 15.09 4.75
N ASN A 31 -2.92 15.20 4.83
CA ASN A 31 -2.06 15.60 3.72
C ASN A 31 -0.83 14.68 3.62
N GLY A 32 -0.15 14.71 2.47
CA GLY A 32 1.09 14.00 2.21
C GLY A 32 0.96 12.49 2.42
N TRP A 33 1.88 11.92 3.21
CA TRP A 33 1.92 10.48 3.45
C TRP A 33 0.68 9.94 4.17
N ASN A 34 0.14 10.68 5.14
CA ASN A 34 -1.07 10.27 5.86
C ASN A 34 -2.30 10.23 4.93
N ALA A 35 -2.39 11.18 4.00
CA ALA A 35 -3.45 11.14 2.98
C ALA A 35 -3.31 9.91 2.08
N ARG A 36 -2.08 9.53 1.73
CA ARG A 36 -1.81 8.33 0.92
C ARG A 36 -2.18 7.04 1.65
N ILE A 37 -1.81 6.90 2.92
CA ILE A 37 -2.18 5.73 3.74
C ILE A 37 -3.69 5.65 3.83
N ALA A 38 -4.37 6.74 4.17
CA ALA A 38 -5.82 6.78 4.24
C ALA A 38 -6.49 6.29 2.94
N GLN A 39 -6.05 6.77 1.78
CA GLN A 39 -6.56 6.29 0.49
C GLN A 39 -6.29 4.79 0.29
N HIS A 40 -5.13 4.27 0.69
CA HIS A 40 -4.82 2.84 0.60
C HIS A 40 -5.75 1.97 1.46
N GLU A 41 -5.97 2.35 2.72
CA GLU A 41 -6.86 1.60 3.60
C GLU A 41 -8.32 1.71 3.14
N MET A 42 -8.71 2.85 2.56
CA MET A 42 -10.06 3.06 2.05
C MET A 42 -10.34 2.19 0.82
N ASP A 43 -9.37 2.03 -0.09
CA ASP A 43 -9.47 1.12 -1.24
C ASP A 43 -9.76 -0.33 -0.80
N HIS A 44 -9.20 -0.77 0.34
CA HIS A 44 -9.47 -2.10 0.88
C HIS A 44 -10.93 -2.32 1.29
N LEU A 45 -11.63 -1.27 1.71
CA LEU A 45 -13.06 -1.36 2.03
C LEU A 45 -13.92 -1.60 0.78
N GLU A 46 -13.43 -1.20 -0.39
CA GLU A 46 -14.02 -1.46 -1.71
C GLU A 46 -13.43 -2.71 -2.39
N GLY A 47 -12.62 -3.50 -1.68
CA GLY A 47 -11.97 -4.70 -2.21
C GLY A 47 -10.87 -4.42 -3.25
N THR A 48 -10.41 -3.18 -3.36
CA THR A 48 -9.31 -2.79 -4.26
C THR A 48 -7.97 -2.94 -3.56
N ILE A 49 -6.97 -3.47 -4.27
CA ILE A 49 -5.58 -3.55 -3.81
C ILE A 49 -4.66 -2.76 -4.74
N PHE A 50 -3.48 -2.36 -4.27
CA PHE A 50 -2.63 -1.42 -5.01
C PHE A 50 -2.24 -1.91 -6.42
N VAL A 51 -2.19 -3.22 -6.66
CA VAL A 51 -1.87 -3.80 -7.97
C VAL A 51 -2.95 -3.55 -9.02
N ASP A 52 -4.19 -3.27 -8.60
CA ASP A 52 -5.30 -2.96 -9.51
C ASP A 52 -5.17 -1.55 -10.12
N VAL A 53 -4.48 -0.64 -9.41
CA VAL A 53 -4.44 0.80 -9.71
C VAL A 53 -3.03 1.39 -9.88
N MET A 54 -1.98 0.59 -9.67
CA MET A 54 -0.58 1.03 -9.82
C MET A 54 -0.21 1.39 -11.27
N ASP A 55 0.85 2.18 -11.42
CA ASP A 55 1.56 2.24 -12.70
C ASP A 55 2.23 0.89 -12.95
N ARG A 56 1.67 0.14 -13.90
CA ARG A 56 2.11 -1.20 -14.30
C ARG A 56 3.60 -1.29 -14.64
N LYS A 57 4.21 -0.20 -15.11
CA LYS A 57 5.64 -0.16 -15.46
C LYS A 57 6.57 -0.14 -14.24
N THR A 58 6.03 0.10 -13.06
CA THR A 58 6.78 0.31 -11.82
C THR A 58 6.68 -0.85 -10.83
N LEU A 59 5.97 -1.92 -11.20
CA LEU A 59 5.88 -3.11 -10.36
C LEU A 59 7.26 -3.75 -10.23
N GLN A 60 7.70 -3.94 -8.98
CA GLN A 60 9.00 -4.51 -8.66
C GLN A 60 8.89 -5.53 -7.52
N LEU A 61 9.72 -6.55 -7.60
CA LEU A 61 9.99 -7.49 -6.50
C LEU A 61 11.16 -6.93 -5.69
N ASN A 62 10.94 -6.65 -4.41
CA ASN A 62 11.90 -5.96 -3.54
C ASN A 62 13.25 -6.69 -3.41
N CYS A 63 13.29 -8.00 -3.64
CA CYS A 63 14.49 -8.82 -3.56
C CYS A 63 15.07 -9.22 -4.92
N TRP A 64 14.62 -8.59 -6.02
CA TRP A 64 15.05 -8.96 -7.38
C TRP A 64 16.56 -8.98 -7.56
N GLU A 65 17.26 -7.97 -7.02
CA GLU A 65 18.72 -7.90 -7.08
C GLU A 65 19.39 -9.07 -6.36
N MET A 66 18.88 -9.45 -5.18
CA MET A 66 19.39 -10.60 -4.43
C MET A 66 19.16 -11.92 -5.17
N ILE A 67 18.02 -12.07 -5.83
CA ILE A 67 17.70 -13.25 -6.64
C ILE A 67 18.70 -13.39 -7.81
N ASN A 68 18.96 -12.30 -8.53
CA ASN A 68 19.91 -12.30 -9.64
C ASN A 68 21.34 -12.57 -9.17
N ALA A 69 21.77 -11.91 -8.09
CA ALA A 69 23.12 -12.08 -7.54
C ALA A 69 23.39 -13.51 -7.04
N ARG A 70 22.34 -14.24 -6.66
CA ARG A 70 22.44 -15.62 -6.17
C ARG A 70 22.01 -16.65 -7.21
N GLU A 71 21.81 -16.25 -8.46
CA GLU A 71 21.37 -17.14 -9.55
C GLU A 71 20.12 -17.95 -9.17
N GLY A 72 19.16 -17.31 -8.50
CA GLY A 72 17.94 -17.96 -8.03
C GLY A 72 18.09 -18.80 -6.75
N ARG A 73 19.29 -18.95 -6.18
CA ARG A 73 19.53 -19.67 -4.91
C ARG A 73 19.20 -18.80 -3.70
N VAL A 74 17.92 -18.46 -3.54
CA VAL A 74 17.41 -17.61 -2.45
C VAL A 74 16.21 -18.27 -1.78
N GLU A 75 16.22 -18.33 -0.46
CA GLU A 75 15.05 -18.66 0.33
C GLU A 75 14.30 -17.37 0.68
N LEU A 76 13.11 -17.19 0.10
CA LEU A 76 12.26 -16.03 0.37
C LEU A 76 11.30 -16.34 1.52
N ARG A 77 11.67 -15.91 2.73
CA ARG A 77 10.82 -16.04 3.91
C ARG A 77 9.98 -14.77 4.09
N TYR A 78 8.76 -14.77 3.55
CA TYR A 78 7.81 -13.66 3.72
C TYR A 78 7.01 -13.72 5.02
N TYR A 79 7.02 -14.87 5.68
CA TYR A 79 6.41 -15.09 6.98
C TYR A 79 7.47 -15.67 7.93
N SER A 80 7.86 -14.91 8.96
CA SER A 80 8.35 -15.55 10.17
C SER A 80 7.10 -16.01 10.92
N LYS A 81 7.02 -17.29 11.25
CA LYS A 81 6.26 -17.69 12.43
C LYS A 81 6.93 -17.10 13.67
#